data_AF-E1R591-F1
#
_entry.id   AF-E1R591-F1
#
_cell.length_a   1.000
_cell.length_b   1.000
_cell.length_c   1.000
_cell.angle_alpha   90.00
_cell.angle_beta   90.00
_cell.angle_gamma   90.00
#
_symmetry.space_group_name_H-M   'P 1'
#
loop_
_entity.id
_entity.type
_entity.pdbx_description
1 polymer ?
#
loop_
_entity_poly.entity_id
_entity_poly.type
_entity_poly.pdbx_seq_one_letter_code
_entity_poly.pdbx_strand_id
1 'polypeptide(L)'
;MAKKAKFYCESCGAEVDAGTIRCPSCGSRFYGVQCPRCGYAGPSSLFVKGCPSCGYLAPSQRGREPALEQVAQDSSPRSLPTWFYLLIIIILLGALGLLTFLYYRL
;
A
#
# COMPACT_ATOMS: atom_id res chain seq x y z
N MET A 1 0.68 -9.62 -21.64
CA MET A 1 1.90 -8.93 -22.11
C MET A 1 2.47 -8.08 -20.98
N ALA A 2 3.56 -8.50 -20.32
CA ALA A 2 4.19 -7.70 -19.26
C ALA A 2 5.03 -6.57 -19.89
N LYS A 3 4.76 -5.30 -19.57
CA LYS A 3 5.62 -4.19 -19.99
C LYS A 3 6.94 -4.28 -19.21
N LYS A 4 8.01 -4.70 -19.88
CA LYS A 4 9.37 -4.59 -19.33
C LYS A 4 9.74 -3.11 -19.20
N ALA A 5 10.24 -2.72 -18.03
CA ALA A 5 10.87 -1.42 -17.86
C ALA A 5 12.12 -1.35 -18.74
N LYS A 6 12.24 -0.29 -19.53
CA LYS A 6 13.41 0.01 -20.36
C LYS A 6 14.30 0.98 -19.60
N PHE A 7 15.62 0.76 -19.64
CA PHE A 7 16.59 1.66 -19.02
C PHE A 7 17.40 2.34 -20.11
N TYR A 8 17.81 3.58 -19.88
CA TYR A 8 18.54 4.38 -20.86
C TYR A 8 19.78 4.98 -20.21
N CYS A 9 20.85 5.10 -20.99
CA CYS A 9 22.07 5.73 -20.54
C CYS A 9 21.90 7.25 -20.38
N GLU A 10 22.26 7.80 -19.23
CA GLU A 10 22.21 9.25 -18.99
C GLU A 10 23.19 10.04 -19.87
N SER A 11 24.33 9.43 -20.24
CA SER A 11 25.36 10.13 -21.02
C SER A 11 25.10 10.13 -22.52
N CYS A 12 24.50 9.06 -23.07
CA CYS A 12 24.33 8.91 -24.52
C CYS A 12 22.90 8.55 -24.98
N GLY A 13 21.97 8.28 -24.06
CA GLY A 13 20.59 7.92 -24.39
C GLY A 13 20.39 6.48 -24.90
N ALA A 14 21.43 5.66 -25.00
CA ALA A 14 21.31 4.27 -25.46
C ALA A 14 20.47 3.42 -24.50
N GLU A 15 19.60 2.54 -25.03
CA GLU A 15 18.85 1.57 -24.22
C GLU A 15 19.83 0.54 -23.62
N VAL A 16 19.73 0.28 -22.32
CA VAL A 16 20.61 -0.62 -21.56
C VAL A 16 19.80 -1.55 -20.67
N ASP A 17 20.37 -2.69 -20.30
CA ASP A 17 19.78 -3.61 -19.33
C ASP A 17 19.96 -3.12 -17.88
N ALA A 18 19.02 -3.49 -17.00
CA ALA A 18 18.98 -3.10 -15.58
C ALA A 18 20.22 -3.49 -14.75
N GLY A 19 20.97 -4.51 -15.20
CA GLY A 19 22.13 -5.07 -14.52
C GLY A 19 23.48 -4.65 -15.11
N THR A 20 23.47 -3.82 -16.15
CA THR A 20 24.69 -3.41 -16.83
C THR A 20 25.39 -2.30 -16.04
N ILE A 21 26.63 -2.53 -15.61
CA ILE A 21 27.42 -1.57 -14.84
C ILE A 21 28.04 -0.49 -15.73
N ARG A 22 28.29 -0.80 -17.01
CA ARG A 22 28.88 0.12 -17.99
C ARG A 22 28.10 0.11 -19.29
N CYS A 23 27.75 1.28 -19.80
CA CYS A 23 27.07 1.39 -21.08
C CYS A 23 27.91 0.77 -22.21
N PRO A 24 27.38 -0.20 -22.99
CA PRO A 24 28.11 -0.79 -24.12
C PRO A 24 28.33 0.21 -25.27
N SER A 25 27.53 1.28 -25.34
CA SER A 25 27.62 2.27 -26.42
C SER A 25 28.63 3.38 -26.15
N CYS A 26 28.78 3.85 -24.91
CA CYS A 26 29.65 5.00 -24.59
C CYS A 26 30.67 4.74 -23.46
N GLY A 27 30.60 3.61 -22.76
CA GLY A 27 31.53 3.25 -21.68
C GLY A 27 31.27 3.92 -20.32
N SER A 28 30.26 4.78 -20.21
CA SER A 28 29.88 5.42 -18.93
C SER A 28 29.52 4.39 -17.86
N ARG A 29 29.96 4.62 -16.61
CA ARG A 29 29.61 3.77 -15.46
C ARG A 29 28.26 4.21 -14.88
N PHE A 30 27.35 3.25 -14.72
CA PHE A 30 26.09 3.43 -14.03
C PHE A 30 26.29 3.22 -12.53
N TYR A 31 26.11 4.27 -11.73
CA TYR A 31 26.09 4.16 -10.27
C TYR A 31 24.67 3.97 -9.72
N GLY A 32 23.65 4.22 -10.54
CA GLY A 32 22.24 4.06 -10.16
C GLY A 32 21.30 4.48 -11.29
N VAL A 33 20.01 4.41 -10.99
CA VAL A 33 18.90 4.87 -11.82
C VAL A 33 18.32 6.12 -11.18
N GLN A 34 18.02 7.14 -11.98
CA GLN A 34 17.33 8.35 -11.51
C GLN A 34 15.88 8.38 -12.03
N CYS A 35 14.93 8.67 -11.14
CA CYS A 35 13.54 8.84 -11.50
C CYS A 35 13.33 10.15 -12.29
N PRO A 36 12.76 10.12 -13.51
CA PRO A 36 12.52 11.33 -14.29
C PRO A 36 11.41 12.21 -13.71
N ARG A 37 10.56 11.67 -12.82
CA ARG A 37 9.42 12.41 -12.25
C ARG A 37 9.77 13.17 -10.98
N CYS A 38 10.59 12.60 -10.10
CA CYS A 38 10.92 13.20 -8.81
C CYS A 38 12.42 13.39 -8.55
N GLY A 39 13.29 12.96 -9.48
CA GLY A 39 14.74 13.10 -9.35
C GLY A 39 15.40 12.13 -8.37
N TYR A 40 14.65 11.24 -7.71
CA TYR A 40 15.20 10.24 -6.79
C TYR A 40 16.19 9.31 -7.52
N ALA A 41 17.43 9.25 -7.02
CA ALA A 41 18.49 8.41 -7.56
C ALA A 41 18.83 7.26 -6.59
N GLY A 42 18.98 6.05 -7.11
CA GLY A 42 19.32 4.87 -6.30
C GLY A 42 19.65 3.65 -7.16
N PRO A 43 20.06 2.52 -6.57
CA PRO A 43 20.37 1.31 -7.32
C PRO A 43 19.13 0.78 -8.08
N SER A 44 19.35 0.16 -9.24
CA SER A 44 18.26 -0.36 -10.10
C SER A 44 17.35 -1.37 -9.39
N SER A 45 17.86 -2.06 -8.36
CA SER A 45 17.09 -2.98 -7.51
C SER A 45 15.93 -2.31 -6.76
N LEU A 46 16.04 -1.02 -6.41
CA LEU A 46 14.96 -0.29 -5.74
C LEU A 46 13.83 0.10 -6.70
N PHE A 47 14.08 0.09 -8.01
CA PHE A 47 13.12 0.50 -9.04
C PHE A 47 12.36 -0.66 -9.67
N VAL A 48 12.57 -1.90 -9.22
CA VAL A 48 11.90 -3.10 -9.75
C VAL A 48 10.37 -3.01 -9.67
N LYS A 49 9.84 -2.34 -8.63
CA LYS A 49 8.40 -2.10 -8.43
C LYS A 49 7.99 -0.65 -8.75
N GLY A 50 8.80 0.08 -9.52
CA GLY A 50 8.65 1.52 -9.73
C GLY A 50 9.43 2.35 -8.71
N CYS A 51 9.39 3.68 -8.85
CA CYS A 51 10.14 4.59 -8.01
C CYS A 51 9.62 4.58 -6.55
N PRO A 52 10.48 4.33 -5.54
CA PRO A 52 10.06 4.26 -4.14
C PRO A 52 9.66 5.63 -3.55
N SER A 53 10.09 6.73 -4.17
CA SER A 53 9.80 8.08 -3.71
C SER A 53 8.46 8.63 -4.22
N CYS A 54 8.09 8.37 -5.49
CA CYS A 54 6.91 8.97 -6.12
C CYS A 54 5.97 8.00 -6.85
N GLY A 55 6.28 6.69 -6.85
CA GLY A 55 5.48 5.67 -7.51
C GLY A 55 5.54 5.70 -9.05
N TYR A 56 6.50 6.41 -9.66
CA TYR A 56 6.68 6.38 -11.12
C TYR A 56 6.91 4.95 -11.62
N LEU A 57 6.12 4.51 -12.61
CA LEU A 57 6.08 3.13 -13.12
C LEU A 57 5.71 2.05 -12.08
N ALA A 58 5.14 2.43 -10.93
CA ALA A 58 4.59 1.45 -10.01
C ALA A 58 3.47 0.66 -10.72
N PRO A 59 3.44 -0.68 -10.60
CA PRO A 59 2.40 -1.47 -11.22
C PRO A 59 1.04 -1.03 -10.65
N SER A 60 0.17 -0.49 -11.51
CA SER A 60 -1.22 -0.25 -11.13
C SER A 60 -1.84 -1.60 -10.80
N GLN A 61 -2.32 -1.77 -9.57
CA GLN A 61 -3.03 -2.94 -9.05
C GLN A 61 -4.39 -3.16 -9.75
N ARG A 62 -4.48 -3.04 -11.09
CA ARG A 62 -5.71 -3.27 -11.87
C ARG A 62 -5.72 -4.62 -12.60
N GLY A 63 -4.88 -5.57 -12.21
CA GLY A 63 -4.76 -6.83 -12.97
C GLY A 63 -4.23 -8.02 -12.19
N ARG A 64 -4.36 -8.02 -10.86
CA ARG A 64 -4.14 -9.20 -10.04
C ARG A 64 -4.89 -9.01 -8.74
N GLU A 65 -6.08 -9.60 -8.62
CA GLU A 65 -6.64 -9.94 -7.31
C GLU A 65 -5.57 -10.71 -6.53
N PRO A 66 -5.10 -10.21 -5.38
CA PRO A 66 -4.71 -11.10 -4.31
C PRO A 66 -6.03 -11.56 -3.67
N ALA A 67 -6.45 -12.78 -3.99
CA ALA A 67 -7.34 -13.49 -3.10
C ALA A 67 -6.60 -13.65 -1.76
N LEU A 68 -7.01 -12.84 -0.76
CA LEU A 68 -6.70 -12.90 0.67
C LEU A 68 -5.20 -12.61 0.96
N GLU A 69 -4.81 -11.48 1.56
CA GLU A 69 -5.18 -11.05 2.91
C GLU A 69 -4.92 -9.53 3.03
N GLN A 70 -5.98 -8.75 3.06
CA GLN A 70 -5.94 -7.30 3.23
C GLN A 70 -6.10 -6.97 4.72
N VAL A 71 -5.03 -6.75 5.48
CA VAL A 71 -5.17 -5.97 6.73
C VAL A 71 -3.92 -5.15 7.02
N ALA A 72 -3.80 -4.01 6.36
CA ALA A 72 -3.27 -2.82 6.99
C ALA A 72 -3.78 -1.59 6.24
N GLN A 73 -4.37 -0.66 7.01
CA GLN A 73 -4.70 0.73 6.66
C GLN A 73 -6.10 0.96 6.07
N ASP A 74 -7.07 1.21 6.96
CA ASP A 74 -7.86 2.44 6.79
C ASP A 74 -8.32 3.01 8.14
N SER A 75 -7.92 4.24 8.37
CA SER A 75 -8.31 5.12 9.47
C SER A 75 -9.80 5.46 9.37
N SER A 76 -10.65 4.62 9.96
CA SER A 76 -12.08 4.87 10.10
C SER A 76 -12.39 5.47 11.48
N PRO A 77 -13.20 6.54 11.60
CA PRO A 77 -13.55 7.13 12.89
C PRO A 77 -14.30 6.10 13.75
N ARG A 78 -13.89 6.00 15.03
CA ARG A 78 -14.39 5.12 16.10
C ARG A 78 -15.85 4.65 15.94
N SER A 79 -16.09 3.61 15.15
CA SER A 79 -17.25 2.76 15.33
C SER A 79 -16.97 1.87 16.53
N LEU A 80 -17.53 2.19 17.69
CA LEU A 80 -17.42 1.34 18.86
C LEU A 80 -17.93 -0.06 18.49
N PRO A 81 -17.16 -1.11 18.79
CA PRO A 81 -17.46 -2.42 18.26
C PRO A 81 -18.81 -2.92 18.78
N THR A 82 -19.54 -3.62 17.91
CA THR A 82 -20.96 -3.96 18.07
C THR A 82 -21.29 -4.68 19.38
N TRP A 83 -20.31 -5.35 19.98
CA TRP A 83 -20.45 -5.99 21.29
C TRP A 83 -20.72 -4.98 22.42
N PHE A 84 -20.22 -3.74 22.35
CA PHE A 84 -20.55 -2.70 23.33
C PHE A 84 -22.04 -2.34 23.28
N TYR A 85 -22.63 -2.25 22.10
CA TYR A 85 -24.07 -1.97 21.96
C TYR A 85 -24.91 -3.13 22.51
N LEU A 86 -24.52 -4.39 22.27
CA LEU A 86 -25.18 -5.55 22.88
C LEU A 86 -25.08 -5.53 24.41
N LEU A 87 -23.92 -5.17 24.95
CA LEU A 87 -23.72 -5.08 26.41
C LEU A 87 -24.64 -4.00 27.03
N ILE A 88 -24.74 -2.83 26.38
CA ILE A 88 -25.63 -1.75 26.82
C ILE A 88 -27.11 -2.17 26.77
N ILE A 89 -27.54 -2.86 25.70
CA ILE A 89 -28.92 -3.33 25.57
C ILE A 89 -29.28 -4.35 26.66
N ILE A 90 -28.37 -5.28 26.99
CA ILE A 90 -28.59 -6.26 28.06
C ILE A 90 -28.76 -5.57 29.41
N ILE A 91 -27.90 -4.60 29.73
CA ILE A 91 -28.00 -3.84 30.98
C ILE A 91 -29.34 -3.09 31.05
N LEU A 92 -29.76 -2.45 29.96
CA LEU A 92 -30.99 -1.67 29.90
C LEU A 92 -32.24 -2.55 30.08
N LEU A 93 -32.28 -3.71 29.42
CA LEU A 93 -33.38 -4.68 29.56
C LEU A 93 -33.43 -5.28 30.98
N GLY A 94 -32.28 -5.57 31.58
CA GLY A 94 -32.21 -6.06 32.96
C GLY A 94 -32.74 -5.03 33.96
N ALA A 95 -32.36 -3.76 33.81
CA ALA A 95 -32.84 -2.68 34.66
C ALA A 95 -34.36 -2.47 34.52
N LEU A 96 -34.89 -2.46 33.30
CA LEU A 96 -36.33 -2.37 33.05
C LEU A 96 -37.08 -3.57 33.65
N GLY A 97 -36.56 -4.78 33.50
CA GLY A 97 -37.15 -5.98 34.09
C GLY A 97 -37.19 -5.91 35.61
N LEU A 98 -36.10 -5.47 36.25
CA LEU A 98 -36.03 -5.29 37.70
C LEU A 98 -37.03 -4.23 38.19
N LEU A 99 -37.09 -3.07 37.53
CA LEU A 99 -38.04 -2.01 37.88
C LEU A 99 -39.49 -2.48 37.74
N THR A 100 -39.80 -3.18 36.66
CA THR A 100 -41.14 -3.72 36.41
C THR A 100 -41.50 -4.77 37.48
N PHE A 101 -40.56 -5.64 37.84
CA PHE A 101 -40.74 -6.63 38.91
C PHE A 101 -40.99 -5.97 40.28
N LEU A 102 -40.22 -4.93 40.62
CA LEU A 102 -40.42 -4.16 41.85
C LEU A 102 -41.77 -3.45 41.86
N TYR A 103 -42.19 -2.89 40.72
CA TYR A 103 -43.50 -2.25 40.59
C TYR A 103 -44.65 -3.22 40.80
N TYR A 104 -44.58 -4.43 40.24
CA TYR A 104 -45.62 -5.45 40.45
C TYR A 104 -45.58 -6.09 41.85
N ARG A 105 -44.45 -5.95 42.57
CA ARG A 105 -44.28 -6.46 43.94
C ARG A 105 -44.70 -5.46 45.01
N LEU A 106 -44.88 -4.19 44.67
CA LEU A 106 -45.31 -3.10 45.55
C LEU A 106 -46.82 -2.90 45.46
#